data_AF-K6WT09-F1
#
_entry.id   AF-K6WT09-F1
#
_cell.length_a   1.000
_cell.length_b   1.000
_cell.length_c   1.000
_cell.angle_alpha   90.00
_cell.angle_beta   90.00
_cell.angle_gamma   90.00
#
_symmetry.space_group_name_H-M   'P 1'
#
loop_
_entity.id
_entity.type
_entity.pdbx_description
1 polymer ?
#
loop_
_entity_poly.entity_id
_entity_poly.type
_entity_poly.pdbx_seq_one_letter_code
_entity_poly.pdbx_strand_id
1 'polypeptide(L)'
;MVVYEGDERRVASLLPGRGYTPNAPLLHFTRRILRDHGWTVREHWWSRGQAMSTSAAVGEAARFVEGAGDPLLHLIVGKSLGTVAAPVAVATSAPAIWFTPLFEEPVVRAALDETLEPTLLVGGSDDPTWNRQAADATRCQVHEVGGGDQALEIPGSVRDSLKALESVMRRVEDFIAGLEY
;
A
#
# COMPACT_ATOMS: atom_id res chain seq x y z
N MET A 1 -0.25 -12.28 -11.89
CA MET A 1 -0.57 -10.85 -12.05
C MET A 1 -1.90 -10.73 -12.77
N VAL A 2 -2.70 -9.74 -12.39
CA VAL A 2 -3.91 -9.34 -13.12
C VAL A 2 -3.75 -7.86 -13.50
N VAL A 3 -4.17 -7.47 -14.70
CA VAL A 3 -4.11 -6.08 -15.17
C VAL A 3 -5.52 -5.63 -15.53
N TYR A 4 -5.87 -4.42 -15.12
CA TYR A 4 -7.11 -3.75 -15.48
C TYR A 4 -6.73 -2.51 -16.29
N GLU A 5 -7.00 -2.54 -17.59
CA GLU A 5 -6.55 -1.51 -18.55
C GLU A 5 -7.33 -0.20 -18.41
N GLY A 6 -6.60 0.91 -18.28
CA GLY A 6 -7.11 2.28 -18.22
C GLY A 6 -6.16 3.21 -18.98
N ASP A 7 -5.81 4.34 -18.39
CA ASP A 7 -4.81 5.26 -18.90
C ASP A 7 -3.39 4.71 -18.69
N GLU A 8 -2.68 4.39 -19.77
CA GLU A 8 -1.31 3.86 -19.74
C GLU A 8 -0.29 4.86 -19.15
N ARG A 9 -0.63 6.16 -19.08
CA ARG A 9 0.24 7.17 -18.45
C ARG A 9 0.09 7.22 -16.92
N ARG A 10 -0.97 6.63 -16.37
CA ARG A 10 -1.29 6.59 -14.94
C ARG A 10 -1.44 5.14 -14.49
N VAL A 11 -0.36 4.58 -13.96
CA VAL A 11 -0.30 3.16 -13.58
C VAL A 11 -0.23 3.02 -12.08
N ALA A 12 -1.00 2.08 -11.52
CA ALA A 12 -0.92 1.71 -10.11
C ALA A 12 -0.46 0.24 -9.97
N SER A 13 0.56 0.00 -9.15
CA SER A 13 1.05 -1.33 -8.79
C SER A 13 0.59 -1.70 -7.38
N LEU A 14 -0.31 -2.67 -7.25
CA LEU A 14 -0.85 -3.14 -5.96
C LEU A 14 -0.15 -4.42 -5.52
N LEU A 15 0.52 -4.37 -4.36
CA LEU A 15 1.26 -5.47 -3.75
C LEU A 15 0.56 -6.00 -2.48
N PRO A 16 0.08 -7.25 -2.48
CA PRO A 16 -0.65 -7.84 -1.36
C PRO A 16 0.21 -8.14 -0.14
N GLY A 17 -0.45 -8.31 1.00
CA GLY A 17 0.18 -8.88 2.19
C GLY A 17 0.34 -10.39 2.09
N ARG A 18 1.04 -10.99 3.07
CA ARG A 18 1.10 -12.45 3.19
C ARG A 18 -0.29 -12.98 3.53
N GLY A 19 -0.86 -13.83 2.68
CA GLY A 19 -2.23 -14.34 2.83
C GLY A 19 -3.36 -13.31 2.64
N TYR A 20 -3.04 -12.01 2.58
CA TYR A 20 -3.99 -10.93 2.30
C TYR A 20 -3.96 -10.60 0.81
N THR A 21 -4.78 -11.28 0.02
CA THR A 21 -4.77 -11.17 -1.45
C THR A 21 -5.29 -9.80 -1.94
N PRO A 22 -5.07 -9.43 -3.22
CA PRO A 22 -5.65 -8.21 -3.81
C PRO A 22 -7.18 -8.13 -3.74
N ASN A 23 -7.87 -9.26 -3.56
CA ASN A 23 -9.33 -9.31 -3.41
C ASN A 23 -9.83 -8.92 -2.02
N ALA A 24 -8.95 -8.77 -1.03
CA ALA A 24 -9.34 -8.37 0.31
C ALA A 24 -9.60 -6.85 0.40
N PRO A 25 -10.43 -6.38 1.35
CA PRO A 25 -11.11 -5.08 1.26
C PRO A 25 -10.22 -3.87 0.95
N LEU A 26 -9.08 -3.72 1.63
CA LEU A 26 -8.21 -2.54 1.47
C LEU A 26 -7.72 -2.40 0.02
N LEU A 27 -7.23 -3.49 -0.57
CA LEU A 27 -6.71 -3.47 -1.94
C LEU A 27 -7.83 -3.54 -2.98
N HIS A 28 -8.91 -4.28 -2.69
CA HIS A 28 -10.08 -4.35 -3.54
C HIS A 28 -10.67 -2.97 -3.79
N PHE A 29 -10.93 -2.20 -2.74
CA PHE A 29 -11.56 -0.89 -2.84
C PHE A 29 -10.57 0.18 -3.33
N THR A 30 -9.28 0.10 -2.96
CA THR A 30 -8.25 0.97 -3.56
C THR A 30 -8.19 0.80 -5.07
N ARG A 31 -8.20 -0.45 -5.58
CA ARG A 31 -8.31 -0.71 -7.02
C ARG A 31 -9.56 -0.07 -7.60
N ARG A 32 -10.72 -0.22 -6.96
CA ARG A 32 -11.99 0.32 -7.49
C ARG A 32 -11.93 1.85 -7.62
N ILE A 33 -11.41 2.55 -6.62
CA ILE A 33 -11.20 4.00 -6.67
C ILE A 33 -10.29 4.37 -7.85
N LEU A 34 -9.12 3.74 -7.98
CA LEU A 34 -8.19 3.99 -9.09
C LEU A 34 -8.84 3.74 -10.46
N ARG A 35 -9.64 2.68 -10.58
CA ARG A 35 -10.38 2.34 -11.80
C ARG A 35 -11.44 3.37 -12.14
N ASP A 36 -12.14 3.89 -11.15
CA ASP A 36 -13.15 4.94 -11.34
C ASP A 36 -12.48 6.27 -11.76
N HIS A 37 -11.21 6.50 -11.38
CA HIS A 37 -10.34 7.59 -11.86
C HIS A 37 -9.65 7.29 -13.22
N GLY A 38 -9.89 6.10 -13.80
CA GLY A 38 -9.39 5.71 -15.11
C GLY A 38 -7.94 5.21 -15.14
N TRP A 39 -7.33 4.89 -14.00
CA TRP A 39 -5.96 4.38 -13.96
C TRP A 39 -5.85 2.95 -14.53
N THR A 40 -4.71 2.63 -15.13
CA THR A 40 -4.29 1.24 -15.35
C THR A 40 -3.84 0.64 -14.02
N VAL A 41 -4.42 -0.49 -13.61
CA VAL A 41 -4.12 -1.11 -12.31
C VAL A 41 -3.53 -2.50 -12.51
N ARG A 42 -2.36 -2.74 -11.91
CA ARG A 42 -1.63 -4.01 -11.92
C ARG A 42 -1.68 -4.62 -10.53
N GLU A 43 -2.22 -5.83 -10.40
CA GLU A 43 -2.26 -6.57 -9.15
C GLU A 43 -1.17 -7.65 -9.12
N HIS A 44 -0.34 -7.58 -8.09
CA HIS A 44 0.63 -8.62 -7.82
C HIS A 44 -0.02 -9.82 -7.12
N TRP A 45 0.47 -11.02 -7.45
CA TRP A 45 0.09 -12.26 -6.79
C TRP A 45 1.38 -13.02 -6.51
N TRP A 46 1.75 -13.14 -5.24
CA TRP A 46 3.01 -13.74 -4.82
C TRP A 46 3.19 -15.14 -5.40
N SER A 47 4.34 -15.40 -6.03
CA SER A 47 4.65 -16.68 -6.68
C SER A 47 4.59 -17.89 -5.74
N ARG A 48 4.84 -17.65 -4.45
CA ARG A 48 4.77 -18.65 -3.37
C ARG A 48 3.51 -18.54 -2.50
N GLY A 49 2.56 -17.69 -2.87
CA GLY A 49 1.34 -17.44 -2.11
C GLY A 49 1.64 -17.15 -0.63
N GLN A 50 1.02 -17.90 0.28
CA GLN A 50 1.19 -17.74 1.72
C GLN A 50 2.59 -18.14 2.23
N ALA A 51 3.33 -18.98 1.48
CA ALA A 51 4.69 -19.39 1.83
C ALA A 51 5.76 -18.35 1.48
N MET A 52 5.36 -17.18 0.97
CA MET A 52 6.29 -16.09 0.65
C MET A 52 6.93 -15.52 1.93
N SER A 53 8.27 -15.48 1.99
CA SER A 53 9.03 -14.79 3.04
C SER A 53 9.30 -13.34 2.66
N THR A 54 9.57 -12.47 3.63
CA THR A 54 9.98 -11.08 3.37
C THR A 54 11.20 -11.02 2.45
N SER A 55 12.24 -11.79 2.76
CA SER A 55 13.48 -11.82 1.98
C SER A 55 13.28 -12.22 0.52
N ALA A 56 12.40 -13.19 0.24
CA ALA A 56 12.07 -13.59 -1.11
C ALA A 56 11.17 -12.57 -1.83
N ALA A 57 10.29 -11.89 -1.07
CA ALA A 57 9.37 -10.90 -1.60
C ALA A 57 10.08 -9.65 -2.12
N VAL A 58 11.19 -9.20 -1.51
CA VAL A 58 11.92 -7.97 -1.93
C VAL A 58 12.22 -7.97 -3.44
N GLY A 59 12.90 -9.01 -3.92
CA GLY A 59 13.28 -9.08 -5.34
C GLY A 59 12.09 -9.29 -6.28
N GLU A 60 11.02 -9.93 -5.81
CA GLU A 60 9.80 -10.12 -6.60
C GLU A 60 8.96 -8.85 -6.69
N ALA A 61 8.86 -8.11 -5.60
CA ALA A 61 8.20 -6.82 -5.52
C ALA A 61 8.88 -5.80 -6.43
N ALA A 62 10.22 -5.69 -6.38
CA ALA A 62 10.99 -4.80 -7.24
C ALA A 62 10.73 -5.07 -8.73
N ARG A 63 10.93 -6.31 -9.17
CA ARG A 63 10.67 -6.72 -10.56
C ARG A 63 9.23 -6.43 -11.00
N PHE A 64 8.27 -6.62 -10.10
CA PHE A 64 6.88 -6.33 -10.40
C PHE A 64 6.63 -4.83 -10.59
N VAL A 65 7.14 -4.00 -9.68
CA VAL A 65 7.02 -2.53 -9.75
C VAL A 65 7.71 -2.00 -11.01
N GLU A 66 8.99 -2.33 -11.22
CA GLU A 66 9.77 -1.91 -12.40
C GLU A 66 9.14 -2.37 -13.72
N GLY A 67 8.47 -3.53 -13.72
CA GLY A 67 7.72 -4.01 -14.87
C GLY A 67 6.51 -3.16 -15.27
N ALA A 68 6.21 -2.06 -14.57
CA ALA A 68 5.25 -1.05 -15.01
C ALA A 68 5.77 -0.22 -16.21
N GLY A 69 7.08 -0.26 -16.47
CA GLY A 69 7.72 0.64 -17.43
C GLY A 69 7.93 2.02 -16.82
N ASP A 70 7.74 3.06 -17.65
CA ASP A 70 7.97 4.46 -17.29
C ASP A 70 6.69 5.29 -17.54
N PRO A 71 5.60 5.04 -16.80
CA PRO A 71 4.39 5.84 -16.91
C PRO A 71 4.65 7.25 -16.38
N LEU A 72 3.87 8.24 -16.82
CA LEU A 72 3.99 9.62 -16.34
C LEU A 72 3.77 9.71 -14.82
N LEU A 73 2.86 8.89 -14.30
CA LEU A 73 2.56 8.81 -12.88
C LEU A 73 2.41 7.34 -12.48
N HIS A 74 3.32 6.89 -11.61
CA HIS A 74 3.31 5.54 -11.06
C HIS A 74 2.96 5.57 -9.57
N LEU A 75 1.78 5.08 -9.19
CA LEU A 75 1.42 4.89 -7.78
C LEU A 75 1.77 3.47 -7.32
N ILE A 76 2.49 3.34 -6.22
CA ILE A 76 2.79 2.02 -5.62
C ILE A 76 1.95 1.86 -4.34
N VAL A 77 1.18 0.78 -4.28
CA VAL A 77 0.32 0.49 -3.12
C VAL A 77 0.74 -0.85 -2.53
N GLY A 78 1.13 -0.89 -1.25
CA GLY A 78 1.55 -2.11 -0.58
C GLY A 78 0.79 -2.35 0.73
N LYS A 79 0.51 -3.62 1.03
CA LYS A 79 -0.05 -4.04 2.34
C LYS A 79 0.91 -4.98 3.05
N SER A 80 1.33 -4.68 4.28
CA SER A 80 2.21 -5.53 5.10
C SER A 80 3.41 -6.05 4.29
N LEU A 81 3.46 -7.34 3.92
CA LEU A 81 4.50 -7.89 3.04
C LEU A 81 4.74 -7.07 1.76
N GLY A 82 3.70 -6.49 1.16
CA GLY A 82 3.83 -5.63 -0.02
C GLY A 82 4.65 -4.35 0.19
N THR A 83 4.84 -3.90 1.44
CA THR A 83 5.61 -2.68 1.74
C THR A 83 7.11 -2.86 1.56
N VAL A 84 7.59 -4.09 1.31
CA VAL A 84 8.97 -4.35 0.87
C VAL A 84 9.29 -3.70 -0.48
N ALA A 85 8.29 -3.19 -1.20
CA ALA A 85 8.46 -2.36 -2.39
C ALA A 85 8.87 -0.90 -2.10
N ALA A 86 8.85 -0.45 -0.84
CA ALA A 86 9.17 0.94 -0.48
C ALA A 86 10.51 1.47 -1.03
N PRO A 87 11.62 0.69 -1.02
CA PRO A 87 12.88 1.16 -1.60
C PRO A 87 12.77 1.46 -3.10
N VAL A 88 11.96 0.69 -3.82
CA VAL A 88 11.76 0.89 -5.26
C VAL A 88 10.96 2.16 -5.50
N ALA A 89 9.95 2.44 -4.65
CA ALA A 89 9.21 3.70 -4.72
C ALA A 89 10.13 4.92 -4.54
N VAL A 90 11.06 4.85 -3.58
CA VAL A 90 12.09 5.90 -3.39
C VAL A 90 13.00 6.01 -4.61
N ALA A 91 13.52 4.87 -5.10
CA ALA A 91 14.44 4.84 -6.23
C ALA A 91 13.82 5.37 -7.54
N THR A 92 12.52 5.18 -7.73
CA THR A 92 11.78 5.65 -8.92
C THR A 92 11.03 6.95 -8.70
N SER A 93 11.23 7.63 -7.56
CA SER A 93 10.46 8.84 -7.19
C SER A 93 8.95 8.66 -7.40
N ALA A 94 8.41 7.50 -7.01
CA ALA A 94 7.01 7.18 -7.15
C ALA A 94 6.24 7.53 -5.86
N PRO A 95 5.06 8.18 -5.96
CA PRO A 95 4.16 8.28 -4.82
C PRO A 95 3.69 6.90 -4.35
N ALA A 96 3.33 6.79 -3.07
CA ALA A 96 2.97 5.50 -2.49
C ALA A 96 1.87 5.52 -1.43
N ILE A 97 1.19 4.38 -1.27
CA ILE A 97 0.29 4.09 -0.15
C ILE A 97 0.74 2.79 0.52
N TRP A 98 1.01 2.86 1.82
CA TRP A 98 1.46 1.72 2.62
C TRP A 98 0.45 1.40 3.73
N PHE A 99 -0.29 0.30 3.56
CA PHE A 99 -1.17 -0.25 4.59
C PHE A 99 -0.39 -1.18 5.51
N THR A 100 -0.46 -0.91 6.82
CA THR A 100 0.21 -1.66 7.90
C THR A 100 1.66 -2.00 7.56
N PRO A 101 2.51 -0.98 7.29
CA PRO A 101 3.90 -1.20 6.87
C PRO A 101 4.72 -1.92 7.93
N LEU A 102 5.58 -2.83 7.46
CA LEU A 102 6.47 -3.63 8.31
C LEU A 102 7.68 -2.78 8.78
N PHE A 103 7.48 -1.93 9.79
CA PHE A 103 8.55 -1.06 10.33
C PHE A 103 9.74 -1.83 10.93
N GLU A 104 9.55 -3.08 11.34
CA GLU A 104 10.62 -3.94 11.84
C GLU A 104 11.59 -4.40 10.76
N GLU A 105 11.18 -4.35 9.48
CA GLU A 105 12.01 -4.74 8.36
C GLU A 105 12.94 -3.55 8.01
N PRO A 106 14.27 -3.67 8.17
CA PRO A 106 15.19 -2.55 8.02
C PRO A 106 15.11 -1.88 6.65
N VAL A 107 14.84 -2.67 5.61
CA VAL A 107 14.70 -2.21 4.23
C VAL A 107 13.48 -1.31 4.04
N VAL A 108 12.38 -1.60 4.75
CA VAL A 108 11.16 -0.79 4.72
C VAL A 108 11.38 0.46 5.54
N ARG A 109 11.95 0.34 6.74
CA ARG A 109 12.22 1.47 7.62
C ARG A 109 13.12 2.52 6.95
N ALA A 110 14.25 2.10 6.39
CA ALA A 110 15.18 3.00 5.70
C ALA A 110 14.50 3.74 4.54
N ALA A 111 13.73 3.03 3.70
CA ALA A 111 13.02 3.65 2.59
C ALA A 111 11.97 4.68 3.05
N LEU A 112 11.23 4.39 4.13
CA LEU A 112 10.26 5.34 4.68
C LEU A 112 10.93 6.60 5.28
N ASP A 113 12.12 6.47 5.86
CA ASP A 113 12.90 7.61 6.34
C ASP A 113 13.45 8.47 5.19
N GLU A 114 13.75 7.86 4.04
CA GLU A 114 14.26 8.53 2.83
C GLU A 114 13.16 9.07 1.90
N THR A 115 11.89 8.76 2.19
CA THR A 115 10.76 9.13 1.32
C THR A 115 10.59 10.65 1.23
N LEU A 116 10.64 11.16 0.00
CA LEU A 116 10.39 12.58 -0.32
C LEU A 116 9.08 12.79 -1.10
N GLU A 117 8.66 11.78 -1.86
CA GLU A 117 7.46 11.84 -2.68
C GLU A 117 6.18 11.71 -1.84
N PRO A 118 5.04 12.23 -2.33
CA PRO A 118 3.76 12.08 -1.66
C PRO A 118 3.51 10.62 -1.26
N THR A 119 3.40 10.37 0.04
CA THR A 119 3.23 9.03 0.57
C THR A 119 2.23 9.03 1.71
N LEU A 120 1.32 8.05 1.72
CA LEU A 120 0.34 7.81 2.77
C LEU A 120 0.66 6.50 3.52
N LEU A 121 0.84 6.60 4.83
CA LEU A 121 0.94 5.48 5.76
C LEU A 121 -0.41 5.28 6.44
N VAL A 122 -0.91 4.05 6.41
CA VAL A 122 -2.15 3.69 7.10
C VAL A 122 -1.86 2.58 8.09
N GLY A 123 -2.13 2.80 9.37
CA GLY A 123 -1.87 1.85 10.45
C GLY A 123 -3.07 1.63 11.34
N GLY A 124 -3.07 0.52 12.08
CA GLY A 124 -4.04 0.23 13.13
C GLY A 124 -3.37 0.31 14.49
N SER A 125 -3.99 0.96 15.48
CA SER A 125 -3.35 1.13 16.80
C SER A 125 -3.15 -0.18 17.57
N ASP A 126 -3.91 -1.22 17.23
CA ASP A 126 -3.88 -2.53 17.87
C ASP A 126 -3.12 -3.56 17.00
N ASP A 127 -2.56 -3.13 15.85
CA ASP A 127 -1.61 -3.90 15.07
C ASP A 127 -0.24 -3.91 15.77
N PRO A 128 0.27 -5.07 16.20
CA PRO A 128 1.57 -5.14 16.87
C PRO A 128 2.75 -4.75 15.96
N THR A 129 2.56 -4.75 14.63
CA THR A 129 3.58 -4.35 13.66
C THR A 129 3.56 -2.85 13.36
N TRP A 130 2.51 -2.14 13.79
CA TRP A 130 2.40 -0.70 13.63
C TRP A 130 3.26 0.04 14.66
N ASN A 131 4.02 1.03 14.18
CA ASN A 131 4.83 1.89 15.03
C ASN A 131 4.49 3.35 14.74
N ARG A 132 3.56 3.91 15.52
CA ARG A 132 3.10 5.29 15.36
C ARG A 132 4.23 6.32 15.47
N GLN A 133 5.13 6.13 16.43
CA GLN A 133 6.26 7.03 16.62
C GLN A 133 7.22 7.02 15.42
N ALA A 134 7.46 5.84 14.84
CA ALA A 134 8.24 5.72 13.61
C ALA A 134 7.56 6.43 12.44
N ALA A 135 6.24 6.26 12.28
CA ALA A 135 5.48 6.91 11.22
C ALA A 135 5.52 8.44 11.33
N ASP A 136 5.31 8.98 12.54
CA ASP A 136 5.33 10.42 12.82
C ASP A 136 6.71 11.06 12.63
N ALA A 137 7.79 10.27 12.66
CA ALA A 137 9.15 10.74 12.40
C ALA A 137 9.45 10.90 10.89
N THR A 138 8.60 10.37 10.01
CA THR A 138 8.72 10.52 8.56
C THR A 138 8.05 11.81 8.07
N ARG A 139 8.26 12.14 6.79
CA ARG A 139 7.51 13.22 6.11
C ARG A 139 6.17 12.76 5.54
N CYS A 140 5.84 11.48 5.70
CA CYS A 140 4.66 10.88 5.09
C CYS A 140 3.38 11.39 5.76
N GLN A 141 2.30 11.38 5.00
CA GLN A 141 0.96 11.54 5.56
C GLN A 141 0.60 10.28 6.36
N VAL A 142 0.03 10.42 7.55
CA VAL A 142 -0.31 9.29 8.43
C VAL A 142 -1.82 9.25 8.69
N HIS A 143 -2.42 8.06 8.59
CA HIS A 143 -3.79 7.78 9.00
C HIS A 143 -3.80 6.56 9.92
N GLU A 144 -4.11 6.77 11.20
CA GLU A 144 -4.20 5.69 12.17
C GLU A 144 -5.67 5.36 12.48
N VAL A 145 -6.02 4.08 12.39
CA VAL A 145 -7.32 3.54 12.79
C VAL A 145 -7.22 3.12 14.26
N GLY A 146 -7.88 3.86 15.15
CA GLY A 146 -7.98 3.49 16.57
C GLY A 146 -8.72 2.17 16.77
N GLY A 147 -8.12 1.25 17.51
CA GLY A 147 -8.60 -0.13 17.72
C GLY A 147 -8.40 -1.07 16.52
N GLY A 148 -7.76 -0.59 15.45
CA GLY A 148 -7.55 -1.36 14.22
C GLY A 148 -6.45 -2.40 14.37
N ASP A 149 -6.71 -3.63 13.95
CA ASP A 149 -5.71 -4.69 13.84
C ASP A 149 -4.87 -4.58 12.54
N GLN A 150 -4.09 -5.61 12.21
CA GLN A 150 -3.25 -5.63 11.00
C GLN A 150 -4.04 -5.61 9.67
N ALA A 151 -5.32 -5.99 9.70
CA ALA A 151 -6.25 -5.86 8.58
C ALA A 151 -7.02 -4.52 8.61
N LEU A 152 -6.78 -3.70 9.64
CA LEU A 152 -7.51 -2.46 9.97
C LEU A 152 -8.97 -2.71 10.37
N GLU A 153 -9.28 -3.93 10.82
CA GLU A 153 -10.58 -4.28 11.38
C GLU A 153 -10.60 -4.02 12.90
N ILE A 154 -11.79 -3.76 13.46
CA ILE A 154 -12.00 -3.59 14.90
C ILE A 154 -12.48 -4.93 15.48
N PRO A 155 -11.65 -5.65 16.25
CA PRO A 155 -12.03 -6.95 16.79
C PRO A 155 -13.32 -6.88 17.61
N GLY A 156 -14.27 -7.77 17.32
CA GLY A 156 -15.55 -7.85 18.03
C GLY A 156 -16.63 -6.86 17.58
N SER A 157 -16.37 -5.97 16.60
CA SER A 157 -17.38 -5.06 16.06
C SER A 157 -17.31 -4.92 14.54
N VAL A 158 -18.11 -5.72 13.81
CA VAL A 158 -18.25 -5.60 12.34
C VAL A 158 -18.66 -4.19 11.93
N ARG A 159 -19.55 -3.55 12.69
CA ARG A 159 -20.02 -2.19 12.41
C ARG A 159 -18.86 -1.19 12.45
N ASP A 160 -17.98 -1.29 13.43
CA ASP A 160 -16.87 -0.36 13.55
C ASP A 160 -15.74 -0.70 12.58
N SER A 161 -15.53 -1.97 12.21
CA SER A 161 -14.68 -2.36 11.08
C SER A 161 -15.14 -1.74 9.75
N LEU A 162 -16.45 -1.72 9.49
CA LEU A 162 -16.98 -1.08 8.27
C LEU A 162 -16.76 0.43 8.27
N LYS A 163 -16.94 1.11 9.40
CA LYS A 163 -16.64 2.54 9.54
C LYS A 163 -15.14 2.82 9.40
N ALA A 164 -14.30 1.95 9.95
CA ALA A 164 -12.85 2.04 9.81
C ALA A 164 -12.46 1.92 8.32
N LEU A 165 -12.98 0.91 7.62
CA LEU A 165 -12.76 0.74 6.19
C LEU A 165 -13.22 1.97 5.38
N GLU A 166 -14.41 2.49 5.65
CA GLU A 166 -14.92 3.72 5.02
C GLU A 166 -13.98 4.91 5.25
N SER A 167 -13.52 5.10 6.49
CA SER A 167 -12.57 6.17 6.83
C SER A 167 -11.25 6.03 6.07
N VAL A 168 -10.70 4.80 6.01
CA VAL A 168 -9.46 4.53 5.27
C VAL A 168 -9.66 4.79 3.77
N MET A 169 -10.76 4.32 3.18
CA MET A 169 -11.03 4.51 1.75
C MET A 169 -11.22 5.98 1.38
N ARG A 170 -11.90 6.78 2.21
CA ARG A 170 -11.97 8.23 2.02
C ARG A 170 -10.59 8.86 2.00
N ARG A 171 -9.72 8.45 2.93
CA ARG A 171 -8.34 8.98 2.98
C ARG A 171 -7.50 8.60 1.76
N VAL A 172 -7.69 7.39 1.25
CA VAL A 172 -7.06 6.89 0.02
C VAL A 172 -7.55 7.67 -1.19
N GLU A 173 -8.86 7.92 -1.31
CA GLU A 173 -9.46 8.70 -2.38
C GLU A 173 -8.94 10.15 -2.38
N ASP A 174 -8.95 10.81 -1.22
CA ASP A 174 -8.39 12.16 -1.05
C ASP A 174 -6.92 12.23 -1.49
N PHE A 175 -6.14 11.20 -1.14
CA PHE A 175 -4.73 11.11 -1.51
C PHE A 175 -4.55 10.93 -3.02
N ILE A 176 -5.29 10.00 -3.65
CA ILE A 176 -5.22 9.75 -5.09
C ILE A 176 -5.62 11.00 -5.87
N ALA A 177 -6.70 11.67 -5.49
CA ALA A 177 -7.15 12.89 -6.13
C ALA A 177 -6.07 13.99 -6.06
N GLY A 178 -5.34 14.09 -4.94
CA GLY A 178 -4.24 15.03 -4.78
C GLY A 178 -3.00 14.77 -5.65
N LEU A 179 -2.88 13.60 -6.29
CA LEU A 179 -1.79 13.28 -7.22
C LEU A 179 -2.10 13.71 -8.67
N GLU A 180 -3.37 13.97 -8.99
CA GLU A 180 -3.83 14.24 -10.36
C GLU A 180 -3.80 15.74 -10.74
N TYR A 181 -3.35 16.60 -9.82
CA TYR A 181 -3.25 18.06 -9.97
C TYR A 181 -1.82 18.56 -9.76
#